data_AF-K2DMK6-F1
#
_entry.id   AF-K2DMK6-F1
#
_cell.length_a   1.000
_cell.length_b   1.000
_cell.length_c   1.000
_cell.angle_alpha   90.00
_cell.angle_beta   90.00
_cell.angle_gamma   90.00
#
_symmetry.space_group_name_H-M   'P 1'
#
loop_
_entity.id
_entity.type
_entity.pdbx_description
1 polymer ?
#
loop_
_entity_poly.entity_id
_entity_poly.type
_entity_poly.pdbx_seq_one_letter_code
_entity_poly.pdbx_strand_id
1 'polypeptide(L)'
;MRRFLLPITLVVLSFGVLLPGMLYYLSQSWESSRASPNKPTAAQTNPQTLAAGTGTQTIDEKEILRISQAAIGNQVGDYSFTDRSGRKVRLADYRGKPLVISMIFTHCPFICATTTRSLSTLKASQEAFGEDSFGVLTVGFDTENDTPEAMDDFAKRMGIDLTNWEFVSSDPETIKKLSKDLGFTFFPTDEGGFDHITQTTFVDGQGKVYRQIYGEEFDNKTLIEPLREMIYNIKTAEPGLAGLSNKVKLFCTVYDSKEGKYKVSYNYFYGIGLGFLVSLLIAWWIALEYRRSPKRNYPNHD
;
A
#
# COMPACT_ATOMS: atom_id res chain seq x y z
N MET A 1 17.94 -33.41 44.69
CA MET A 1 18.16 -32.55 43.52
C MET A 1 17.30 -32.99 42.34
N ARG A 2 16.34 -33.93 42.50
CA ARG A 2 15.33 -34.25 41.47
C ARG A 2 14.00 -33.49 41.61
N ARG A 3 13.81 -32.74 42.71
CA ARG A 3 12.58 -31.94 42.97
C ARG A 3 12.69 -30.45 42.62
N PHE A 4 13.86 -29.94 42.23
CA PHE A 4 14.05 -28.51 41.94
C PHE A 4 14.27 -28.17 40.45
N LEU A 5 14.45 -29.16 39.56
CA LEU A 5 14.67 -28.91 38.12
C LEU A 5 13.38 -29.01 37.25
N LEU A 6 12.33 -29.67 37.74
CA LEU A 6 11.02 -29.65 37.10
C LEU A 6 10.30 -28.27 37.17
N PRO A 7 10.38 -27.48 38.26
CA PRO A 7 9.74 -26.16 38.26
C PRO A 7 10.53 -25.13 37.42
N ILE A 8 11.85 -25.28 37.28
CA ILE A 8 12.66 -24.29 36.54
C ILE A 8 12.50 -24.45 35.03
N THR A 9 12.35 -25.68 34.52
CA THR A 9 12.12 -25.93 33.08
C THR A 9 10.71 -25.54 32.63
N LEU A 10 9.69 -25.69 33.49
CA LEU A 10 8.32 -25.23 33.22
C LEU A 10 8.15 -23.70 33.33
N VAL A 11 8.90 -23.04 34.22
CA VAL A 11 8.90 -21.57 34.35
C VAL A 11 9.61 -20.89 33.18
N VAL A 12 10.70 -21.46 32.66
CA VAL A 12 11.42 -20.88 31.50
C VAL A 12 10.65 -21.07 30.17
N LEU A 13 9.93 -22.18 30.00
CA LEU A 13 9.08 -22.41 28.82
C LEU A 13 7.78 -21.57 28.82
N SER A 14 7.26 -21.23 30.00
CA SER A 14 6.08 -20.35 30.11
C SER A 14 6.44 -18.85 30.03
N PHE A 15 7.61 -18.43 30.53
CA PHE A 15 8.08 -17.04 30.39
C PHE A 15 8.65 -16.71 29.01
N GLY A 16 9.21 -17.67 28.26
CA GLY A 16 9.81 -17.43 26.95
C GLY A 16 8.83 -17.23 25.79
N VAL A 17 7.58 -17.71 25.91
CA VAL A 17 6.59 -17.67 24.83
C VAL A 17 5.45 -16.67 25.11
N LEU A 18 5.10 -16.44 26.38
CA LEU A 18 3.95 -15.60 26.74
C LEU A 18 4.29 -14.12 26.94
N LEU A 19 5.50 -13.78 27.39
CA LEU A 19 5.91 -12.38 27.59
C LEU A 19 6.13 -11.58 26.31
N PRO A 20 6.73 -12.13 25.22
CA PRO A 20 6.84 -11.39 23.97
C PRO A 20 5.46 -11.12 23.35
N GLY A 21 4.52 -12.08 23.47
CA GLY A 21 3.16 -11.94 22.97
C GLY A 21 2.33 -10.92 23.75
N MET A 22 2.45 -10.88 25.08
CA MET A 22 1.74 -9.93 25.93
C MET A 22 2.31 -8.51 25.82
N LEU A 23 3.62 -8.35 25.66
CA LEU A 23 4.25 -7.05 25.36
C LEU A 23 3.91 -6.56 23.95
N TYR A 24 3.79 -7.45 22.97
CA TYR A 24 3.32 -7.11 21.62
C TYR A 24 1.84 -6.67 21.65
N TYR A 25 0.98 -7.37 22.38
CA TYR A 25 -0.43 -7.01 22.54
C TYR A 25 -0.61 -5.68 23.30
N LEU A 26 0.17 -5.47 24.37
CA LEU A 26 0.18 -4.21 25.11
C LEU A 26 0.73 -3.05 24.27
N SER A 27 1.75 -3.28 23.43
CA SER A 27 2.28 -2.26 22.51
C SER A 27 1.27 -1.83 21.46
N GLN A 28 0.48 -2.76 20.89
CA GLN A 28 -0.60 -2.42 19.97
C GLN A 28 -1.74 -1.68 20.67
N SER A 29 -2.08 -2.08 21.91
CA SER A 29 -3.11 -1.39 22.68
C SER A 29 -2.69 0.02 23.11
N TRP A 30 -1.41 0.24 23.45
CA TRP A 30 -0.86 1.57 23.73
C TRP A 30 -0.91 2.45 22.47
N GLU A 31 -0.51 1.93 21.31
CA GLU A 31 -0.55 2.69 20.06
C GLU A 31 -1.99 3.10 19.68
N SER A 32 -2.99 2.23 19.93
CA SER A 32 -4.41 2.56 19.74
C SER A 32 -4.94 3.62 20.74
N SER A 33 -4.29 3.76 21.90
CA SER A 33 -4.66 4.71 22.96
C SER A 33 -4.02 6.09 22.79
N ARG A 34 -3.02 6.22 21.90
CA ARG A 34 -2.40 7.50 21.49
C ARG A 34 -3.05 8.12 20.26
N ALA A 35 -4.17 7.55 19.78
CA ALA A 35 -5.09 8.28 18.93
C ALA A 35 -5.60 9.51 19.69
N SER A 36 -5.02 10.65 19.30
CA SER A 36 -5.21 12.03 19.76
C SER A 36 -6.55 12.34 20.48
N PRO A 37 -6.52 12.96 21.67
CA PRO A 37 -7.71 13.51 22.30
C PRO A 37 -8.05 14.84 21.61
N ASN A 38 -8.84 14.78 20.54
CA ASN A 38 -9.74 15.86 20.15
C ASN A 38 -10.73 15.34 19.10
N LYS A 39 -11.85 14.83 19.59
CA LYS A 39 -13.06 14.59 18.82
C LYS A 39 -13.96 15.81 19.02
N PRO A 40 -13.96 16.83 18.16
CA PRO A 40 -15.01 17.83 18.19
C PRO A 40 -16.30 17.17 17.66
N THR A 41 -17.31 17.24 18.52
CA THR A 41 -18.69 16.84 18.31
C THR A 41 -19.22 17.35 16.97
N ALA A 42 -19.95 16.48 16.27
CA ALA A 42 -20.58 16.77 14.99
C ALA A 42 -21.47 18.03 15.08
N ALA A 43 -21.03 19.10 14.42
CA ALA A 43 -21.90 20.17 13.96
C ALA A 43 -22.16 19.91 12.47
N GLN A 44 -23.39 19.48 12.18
CA GLN A 44 -23.92 19.40 10.82
C GLN A 44 -23.86 20.78 10.19
N THR A 45 -22.95 21.00 9.23
CA THR A 45 -23.13 22.05 8.23
C THR A 45 -22.67 21.51 6.89
N ASN A 46 -23.63 21.53 5.96
CA ASN A 46 -23.49 21.17 4.56
C ASN A 46 -22.84 22.34 3.82
N PRO A 47 -21.74 22.18 3.06
CA PRO A 47 -21.28 23.23 2.17
C PRO A 47 -21.19 22.73 0.72
N GLN A 48 -22.34 22.62 0.06
CA GLN A 48 -22.42 22.79 -1.40
C GLN A 48 -23.49 23.82 -1.73
N THR A 49 -23.28 25.04 -1.26
CA THR A 49 -23.86 26.26 -1.83
C THR A 49 -23.08 27.44 -1.26
N LEU A 50 -22.18 28.01 -2.04
CA LEU A 50 -21.73 29.38 -1.84
C LEU A 50 -21.92 30.11 -3.17
N ALA A 51 -22.99 30.90 -3.18
CA ALA A 51 -23.30 31.86 -4.19
C ALA A 51 -22.21 32.95 -4.25
N ALA A 52 -22.10 33.56 -5.44
CA ALA A 52 -21.23 34.67 -5.77
C ALA A 52 -21.11 35.71 -4.64
N GLY A 53 -19.89 35.93 -4.18
CA GLY A 53 -19.53 36.95 -3.22
C GLY A 53 -18.05 37.29 -3.36
N THR A 54 -17.77 38.53 -3.72
CA THR A 54 -16.45 39.11 -3.94
C THR A 54 -15.59 39.01 -2.66
N GLY A 55 -14.56 38.17 -2.69
CA GLY A 55 -13.60 38.03 -1.60
C GLY A 55 -12.59 36.92 -1.93
N THR A 56 -11.32 37.30 -2.03
CA THR A 56 -10.17 36.44 -2.32
C THR A 56 -10.20 35.20 -1.42
N GLN A 57 -10.61 34.05 -1.95
CA GLN A 57 -10.57 32.80 -1.21
C GLN A 57 -9.13 32.33 -1.13
N THR A 58 -8.49 32.52 0.01
CA THR A 58 -7.25 31.82 0.32
C THR A 58 -7.60 30.34 0.45
N ILE A 59 -7.30 29.57 -0.59
CA ILE A 59 -7.40 28.12 -0.57
C ILE A 59 -6.54 27.62 0.60
N ASP A 60 -7.17 27.06 1.63
CA ASP A 60 -6.43 26.50 2.78
C ASP A 60 -5.83 25.14 2.36
N GLU A 61 -4.57 25.18 1.92
CA GLU A 61 -3.80 23.99 1.52
C GLU A 61 -3.82 22.89 2.59
N LYS A 62 -3.86 23.25 3.88
CA LYS A 62 -3.89 22.27 4.97
C LYS A 62 -5.23 21.54 5.02
N GLU A 63 -6.31 22.25 4.77
CA GLU A 63 -7.64 21.66 4.72
C GLU A 63 -7.80 20.76 3.49
N ILE A 64 -7.30 21.18 2.34
CA ILE A 64 -7.26 20.35 1.12
C ILE A 64 -6.48 19.06 1.36
N LEU A 65 -5.30 19.16 1.98
CA LEU A 65 -4.49 18.00 2.33
C LEU A 65 -5.22 17.09 3.34
N ARG A 66 -5.92 17.67 4.32
CA ARG A 66 -6.72 16.91 5.29
C ARG A 66 -7.87 16.16 4.61
N ILE A 67 -8.58 16.79 3.67
CA ILE A 67 -9.65 16.15 2.88
C ILE A 67 -9.08 14.97 2.09
N SER A 68 -7.96 15.19 1.41
CA SER A 68 -7.26 14.17 0.65
C SER A 68 -6.88 12.98 1.54
N GLN A 69 -6.16 13.22 2.63
CA GLN A 69 -5.73 12.18 3.56
C GLN A 69 -6.90 11.44 4.23
N ALA A 70 -8.01 12.14 4.50
CA ALA A 70 -9.21 11.52 5.06
C ALA A 70 -9.86 10.50 4.11
N ALA A 71 -9.54 10.53 2.81
CA ALA A 71 -10.00 9.55 1.85
C ALA A 71 -9.21 8.23 1.88
N ILE A 72 -8.07 8.16 2.58
CA ILE A 72 -7.33 6.91 2.76
C ILE A 72 -8.20 5.89 3.51
N GLY A 73 -8.42 4.73 2.89
CA GLY A 73 -9.33 3.68 3.36
C GLY A 73 -10.74 3.73 2.77
N ASN A 74 -11.11 4.79 2.04
CA ASN A 74 -12.40 4.87 1.35
C ASN A 74 -12.50 3.77 0.29
N GLN A 75 -13.72 3.25 0.12
CA GLN A 75 -14.06 2.38 -0.99
C GLN A 75 -14.31 3.23 -2.22
N VAL A 76 -13.58 2.99 -3.29
CA VAL A 76 -13.83 3.64 -4.58
C VAL A 76 -14.97 2.91 -5.29
N GLY A 77 -15.97 3.68 -5.73
CA GLY A 77 -17.11 3.17 -6.47
C GLY A 77 -16.73 2.50 -7.79
N ASP A 78 -17.67 1.76 -8.37
CA ASP A 78 -17.49 1.15 -9.70
C ASP A 78 -17.90 2.15 -10.77
N TYR A 79 -16.90 2.86 -11.30
CA TYR A 79 -17.07 3.85 -12.37
C TYR A 79 -16.74 3.27 -13.74
N SER A 80 -17.36 3.82 -14.78
CA SER A 80 -17.10 3.45 -16.17
C SER A 80 -16.62 4.66 -16.94
N PHE A 81 -15.54 4.49 -17.69
CA PHE A 81 -14.90 5.54 -18.47
C PHE A 81 -14.86 5.13 -19.94
N THR A 82 -14.43 6.05 -20.79
CA THR A 82 -14.12 5.81 -22.20
C THR A 82 -12.63 6.03 -22.41
N ASP A 83 -11.93 5.04 -22.96
CA ASP A 83 -10.49 5.16 -23.27
C ASP A 83 -10.23 5.89 -24.59
N ARG A 84 -8.95 6.17 -24.87
CA ARG A 84 -8.42 6.75 -26.12
C ARG A 84 -8.86 6.06 -27.43
N SER A 85 -9.32 4.81 -27.37
CA SER A 85 -9.81 4.05 -28.52
C SER A 85 -11.34 3.96 -28.59
N GLY A 86 -12.04 4.64 -27.68
CA GLY A 86 -13.50 4.61 -27.56
C GLY A 86 -14.04 3.40 -26.81
N ARG A 87 -13.18 2.53 -26.25
CA ARG A 87 -13.63 1.36 -25.47
C ARG A 87 -14.07 1.78 -24.08
N LYS A 88 -15.03 1.05 -23.52
CA LYS A 88 -15.43 1.22 -22.13
C LYS A 88 -14.43 0.54 -21.20
N VAL A 89 -13.92 1.30 -20.24
CA VAL A 89 -13.04 0.82 -19.16
C VAL A 89 -13.79 0.94 -17.85
N ARG A 90 -13.94 -0.16 -17.11
CA ARG A 90 -14.60 -0.12 -15.80
C ARG A 90 -13.56 -0.24 -14.70
N LEU A 91 -13.72 0.56 -13.64
CA LEU A 91 -12.84 0.47 -12.48
C LEU A 91 -12.88 -0.91 -11.82
N ALA A 92 -14.01 -1.61 -11.93
CA ALA A 92 -14.20 -2.98 -11.47
C ALA A 92 -13.27 -3.99 -12.18
N ASP A 93 -12.81 -3.70 -13.41
CA ASP A 93 -11.92 -4.59 -14.17
C ASP A 93 -10.49 -4.62 -13.59
N TYR A 94 -10.16 -3.68 -12.68
CA TYR A 94 -8.90 -3.64 -11.95
C TYR A 94 -8.96 -4.33 -10.59
N ARG A 95 -10.11 -4.87 -10.17
CA ARG A 95 -10.20 -5.63 -8.90
C ARG A 95 -9.28 -6.85 -8.96
N GLY A 96 -8.68 -7.19 -7.81
CA GLY A 96 -7.67 -8.24 -7.69
C GLY A 96 -6.24 -7.80 -8.00
N LYS A 97 -6.00 -6.58 -8.50
CA LYS A 97 -4.67 -6.00 -8.69
C LYS A 97 -4.62 -4.55 -8.21
N PRO A 98 -3.44 -4.02 -7.82
CA PRO A 98 -3.32 -2.62 -7.47
C PRO A 98 -3.57 -1.71 -8.68
N LEU A 99 -4.07 -0.51 -8.41
CA LEU A 99 -4.35 0.50 -9.42
C LEU A 99 -3.75 1.84 -8.98
N VAL A 100 -2.98 2.47 -9.86
CA VAL A 100 -2.50 3.85 -9.70
C VAL A 100 -3.44 4.76 -10.48
N ILE A 101 -4.06 5.73 -9.80
CA ILE A 101 -4.95 6.73 -10.40
C ILE A 101 -4.28 8.09 -10.36
N SER A 102 -4.17 8.73 -11.51
CA SER A 102 -3.66 10.10 -11.67
C SER A 102 -4.73 10.96 -12.32
N MET A 103 -5.18 12.01 -11.63
CA MET A 103 -6.16 12.98 -12.13
C MET A 103 -5.41 14.09 -12.86
N ILE A 104 -5.70 14.31 -14.14
CA ILE A 104 -5.08 15.36 -14.96
C ILE A 104 -6.14 16.13 -15.74
N PHE A 105 -5.74 17.27 -16.30
CA PHE A 105 -6.48 17.93 -17.36
C PHE A 105 -5.51 18.23 -18.51
N THR A 106 -5.94 17.95 -19.74
CA THR A 106 -5.04 17.87 -20.90
C THR A 106 -4.44 19.22 -21.30
N HIS A 107 -5.09 20.32 -20.92
CA HIS A 107 -4.64 21.69 -21.17
C HIS A 107 -3.63 22.23 -20.13
N CYS A 108 -3.30 21.45 -19.09
CA CYS A 108 -2.32 21.86 -18.10
C CYS A 108 -0.94 22.04 -18.74
N PRO A 109 -0.30 23.22 -18.63
CA PRO A 109 0.91 23.53 -19.38
C PRO A 109 2.16 22.81 -18.86
N PHE A 110 2.20 22.43 -17.57
CA PHE A 110 3.43 21.95 -16.93
C PHE A 110 3.22 20.76 -15.99
N ILE A 111 2.48 20.96 -14.87
CA ILE A 111 2.42 20.01 -13.75
C ILE A 111 1.92 18.62 -14.18
N CYS A 112 0.85 18.55 -14.98
CA CYS A 112 0.30 17.27 -15.44
C CYS A 112 1.28 16.51 -16.35
N ALA A 113 2.02 17.23 -17.20
CA ALA A 113 3.04 16.62 -18.07
C ALA A 113 4.21 16.08 -17.25
N THR A 114 4.69 16.84 -16.26
CA THR A 114 5.76 16.42 -15.34
C THR A 114 5.34 15.19 -14.53
N THR A 115 4.13 15.20 -13.97
CA THR A 115 3.57 14.07 -13.21
C THR A 115 3.44 12.81 -14.06
N THR A 116 2.90 12.94 -15.28
CA THR A 116 2.74 11.81 -16.19
C THR A 116 4.09 11.21 -16.60
N ARG A 117 5.10 12.05 -16.88
CA ARG A 117 6.46 11.58 -17.15
C ARG A 117 7.11 10.94 -15.93
N SER A 118 6.91 11.48 -14.74
CA SER A 118 7.39 10.89 -13.49
C SER A 118 6.83 9.47 -13.30
N LEU A 119 5.54 9.27 -13.57
CA LEU A 119 4.90 7.96 -13.54
C LEU A 119 5.40 6.99 -14.62
N SER A 120 6.03 7.47 -15.71
CA SER A 120 6.61 6.60 -16.74
C SER A 120 7.72 5.68 -16.21
N THR A 121 8.33 6.03 -15.07
CA THR A 121 9.29 5.17 -14.34
C THR A 121 8.68 3.83 -13.90
N LEU A 122 7.35 3.73 -13.82
CA LEU A 122 6.62 2.50 -13.56
C LEU A 122 6.80 1.44 -14.67
N LYS A 123 7.26 1.81 -15.87
CA LYS A 123 7.62 0.87 -16.95
C LYS A 123 8.57 -0.23 -16.46
N ALA A 124 9.65 0.15 -15.79
CA ALA A 124 10.62 -0.80 -15.23
C ALA A 124 9.99 -1.71 -14.15
N SER A 125 8.94 -1.23 -13.46
CA SER A 125 8.21 -2.02 -12.47
C SER A 125 7.28 -3.04 -13.12
N GLN A 126 6.64 -2.70 -14.23
CA GLN A 126 5.85 -3.67 -15.02
C GLN A 126 6.75 -4.79 -15.57
N GLU A 127 7.94 -4.46 -16.06
CA GLU A 127 8.93 -5.47 -16.49
C GLU A 127 9.35 -6.40 -15.34
N ALA A 128 9.52 -5.86 -14.13
CA ALA A 128 9.97 -6.62 -12.96
C ALA A 128 8.88 -7.49 -12.32
N PHE A 129 7.65 -6.98 -12.22
CA PHE A 129 6.54 -7.67 -11.54
C PHE A 129 5.63 -8.45 -12.50
N GLY A 130 5.73 -8.20 -13.80
CA GLY A 130 4.85 -8.68 -14.86
C GLY A 130 3.88 -7.57 -15.32
N GLU A 131 3.58 -7.52 -16.61
CA GLU A 131 2.75 -6.45 -17.22
C GLU A 131 1.37 -6.33 -16.54
N ASP A 132 0.77 -7.44 -16.11
CA ASP A 132 -0.56 -7.49 -15.48
C ASP A 132 -0.54 -7.33 -13.95
N SER A 133 0.62 -7.03 -13.35
CA SER A 133 0.77 -6.98 -11.89
C SER A 133 0.07 -5.80 -11.23
N PHE A 134 -0.14 -4.69 -11.96
CA PHE A 134 -0.90 -3.52 -11.54
C PHE A 134 -1.41 -2.75 -12.77
N GLY A 135 -2.39 -1.88 -12.57
CA GLY A 135 -2.87 -0.94 -13.59
C GLY A 135 -2.46 0.50 -13.30
N VAL A 136 -2.39 1.31 -14.34
CA VAL A 136 -2.30 2.77 -14.25
C VAL A 136 -3.48 3.38 -15.01
N LEU A 137 -4.18 4.31 -14.38
CA LEU A 137 -5.34 4.99 -14.93
C LEU A 137 -5.15 6.50 -14.79
N THR A 138 -4.95 7.16 -15.93
CA THR A 138 -4.91 8.61 -16.01
C THR A 138 -6.29 9.11 -16.41
N VAL A 139 -6.93 9.88 -15.54
CA VAL A 139 -8.32 10.34 -15.69
C VAL A 139 -8.33 11.83 -15.97
N GLY A 140 -8.94 12.22 -17.10
CA GLY A 140 -9.24 13.61 -17.43
C GLY A 140 -10.37 14.14 -16.55
N PHE A 141 -10.13 15.22 -15.80
CA PHE A 141 -11.15 15.81 -14.92
C PHE A 141 -11.80 17.08 -15.51
N ASP A 142 -11.22 17.67 -16.55
CA ASP A 142 -11.85 18.74 -17.31
C ASP A 142 -12.82 18.12 -18.32
N THR A 143 -14.00 17.72 -17.85
CA THR A 143 -14.96 16.92 -18.61
C THR A 143 -15.47 17.58 -19.89
N GLU A 144 -15.33 18.90 -20.03
CA GLU A 144 -15.72 19.62 -21.25
C GLU A 144 -14.68 19.49 -22.36
N ASN A 145 -13.38 19.39 -22.00
CA ASN A 145 -12.27 19.41 -22.96
C ASN A 145 -11.47 18.11 -23.03
N ASP A 146 -11.44 17.31 -21.96
CA ASP A 146 -10.71 16.05 -21.86
C ASP A 146 -11.50 14.92 -22.54
N THR A 147 -11.76 15.05 -23.83
CA THR A 147 -12.39 13.99 -24.64
C THR A 147 -11.44 12.80 -24.81
N PRO A 148 -11.94 11.61 -25.21
CA PRO A 148 -11.08 10.47 -25.55
C PRO A 148 -9.93 10.82 -26.51
N GLU A 149 -10.19 11.68 -27.50
CA GLU A 149 -9.20 12.16 -28.48
C GLU A 149 -8.16 13.07 -27.82
N ALA A 150 -8.58 14.00 -26.96
CA ALA A 150 -7.64 14.87 -26.23
C ALA A 150 -6.74 14.05 -25.29
N MET A 151 -7.31 13.04 -24.62
CA MET A 151 -6.57 12.11 -23.76
C MET A 151 -5.57 11.25 -24.55
N ASP A 152 -5.92 10.82 -25.77
CA ASP A 152 -5.02 10.10 -26.67
C ASP A 152 -3.85 10.99 -27.13
N ASP A 153 -4.15 12.22 -27.53
CA ASP A 153 -3.13 13.20 -27.93
C ASP A 153 -2.18 13.52 -26.77
N PHE A 154 -2.71 13.67 -25.55
CA PHE A 154 -1.89 13.86 -24.36
C PHE A 154 -0.98 12.67 -24.10
N ALA A 155 -1.50 11.44 -24.15
CA ALA A 155 -0.71 10.21 -23.98
C ALA A 155 0.43 10.09 -25.00
N LYS A 156 0.16 10.40 -26.28
CA LYS A 156 1.17 10.42 -27.35
C LYS A 156 2.25 11.46 -27.12
N ARG A 157 1.87 12.68 -26.72
CA ARG A 157 2.84 13.75 -26.39
C ARG A 157 3.74 13.36 -25.22
N MET A 158 3.24 12.57 -24.28
CA MET A 158 4.01 12.06 -23.15
C MET A 158 4.82 10.79 -23.49
N GLY A 159 4.62 10.20 -24.68
CA GLY A 159 5.34 9.00 -25.10
C GLY A 159 4.94 7.73 -24.33
N ILE A 160 3.71 7.66 -23.83
CA ILE A 160 3.23 6.53 -23.01
C ILE A 160 2.66 5.42 -23.90
N ASP A 161 3.36 4.28 -23.92
CA ASP A 161 3.07 3.11 -24.77
C ASP A 161 2.77 1.83 -23.99
N LEU A 162 2.47 1.94 -22.69
CA LEU A 162 2.43 0.79 -21.77
C LEU A 162 1.11 0.00 -21.84
N THR A 163 1.23 -1.32 -21.97
CA THR A 163 0.15 -2.28 -21.73
C THR A 163 -0.28 -2.14 -20.26
N ASN A 164 -1.57 -1.89 -19.99
CA ASN A 164 -2.14 -1.57 -18.66
C ASN A 164 -1.95 -0.14 -18.13
N TRP A 165 -1.60 0.83 -19.00
CA TRP A 165 -1.79 2.25 -18.71
C TRP A 165 -2.86 2.85 -19.61
N GLU A 166 -4.02 3.15 -19.03
CA GLU A 166 -5.15 3.72 -19.75
C GLU A 166 -5.30 5.22 -19.47
N PHE A 167 -5.62 5.97 -20.51
CA PHE A 167 -5.98 7.38 -20.45
C PHE A 167 -7.47 7.47 -20.77
N VAL A 168 -8.25 8.00 -19.84
CA VAL A 168 -9.70 7.86 -19.87
C VAL A 168 -10.44 9.16 -19.61
N SER A 169 -11.61 9.26 -20.22
CA SER A 169 -12.57 10.37 -20.11
C SER A 169 -13.91 9.87 -19.57
N SER A 170 -14.64 10.73 -18.85
CA SER A 170 -15.99 10.44 -18.34
C SER A 170 -16.83 11.69 -18.19
N ASP A 171 -18.11 11.50 -17.87
CA ASP A 171 -19.06 12.56 -17.57
C ASP A 171 -18.80 13.28 -16.23
N PRO A 172 -19.34 14.51 -16.06
CA PRO A 172 -19.18 15.31 -14.84
C PRO A 172 -19.63 14.63 -13.55
N GLU A 173 -20.69 13.81 -13.57
CA GLU A 173 -21.14 13.14 -12.34
C GLU A 173 -20.15 12.08 -11.89
N THR A 174 -19.62 11.30 -12.83
CA THR A 174 -18.61 10.28 -12.55
C THR A 174 -17.35 10.92 -12.00
N ILE A 175 -16.85 11.99 -12.61
CA ILE A 175 -15.66 12.72 -12.11
C ILE A 175 -15.93 13.31 -10.72
N LYS A 176 -17.10 13.90 -10.47
CA LYS A 176 -17.45 14.43 -9.14
C LYS A 176 -17.45 13.35 -8.07
N LYS A 177 -18.04 12.17 -8.36
CA LYS A 177 -18.11 11.05 -7.42
C LYS A 177 -16.73 10.42 -7.19
N LEU A 178 -15.96 10.18 -8.25
CA LEU A 178 -14.59 9.70 -8.16
C LEU A 178 -13.71 10.65 -7.35
N SER A 179 -13.74 11.94 -7.65
CA SER A 179 -12.96 12.95 -6.92
C SER A 179 -13.28 12.95 -5.42
N LYS A 180 -14.55 12.76 -5.05
CA LYS A 180 -14.96 12.60 -3.65
C LYS A 180 -14.37 11.34 -3.01
N ASP A 181 -14.42 10.20 -3.70
CA ASP A 181 -13.88 8.94 -3.19
C ASP A 181 -12.36 9.01 -2.97
N LEU A 182 -11.66 9.71 -3.87
CA LEU A 182 -10.21 9.90 -3.83
C LEU A 182 -9.75 11.07 -2.94
N GLY A 183 -10.67 11.89 -2.42
CA GLY A 183 -10.34 13.13 -1.72
C GLY A 183 -9.64 14.17 -2.61
N PHE A 184 -9.83 14.08 -3.93
CA PHE A 184 -9.27 15.00 -4.92
C PHE A 184 -10.11 16.28 -4.95
N THR A 185 -9.46 17.42 -4.69
CA THR A 185 -10.09 18.74 -4.70
C THR A 185 -9.54 19.56 -5.86
N PHE A 186 -10.43 20.18 -6.62
CA PHE A 186 -10.10 21.07 -7.73
C PHE A 186 -11.13 22.21 -7.84
N PHE A 187 -10.69 23.36 -8.36
CA PHE A 187 -11.50 24.55 -8.58
C PHE A 187 -11.15 25.16 -9.95
N PRO A 188 -12.14 25.59 -10.75
CA PRO A 188 -11.86 26.31 -11.99
C PRO A 188 -11.26 27.69 -11.67
N THR A 189 -10.36 28.16 -12.53
CA THR A 189 -9.78 29.51 -12.47
C THR A 189 -10.37 30.41 -13.55
N ASP A 190 -10.34 31.73 -13.32
CA ASP A 190 -10.85 32.72 -14.29
C ASP A 190 -10.07 32.71 -15.63
N GLU A 191 -8.85 32.17 -15.63
CA GLU A 191 -7.98 32.04 -16.79
C GLU A 191 -8.27 30.78 -17.64
N GLY A 192 -9.33 30.03 -17.30
CA GLY A 192 -9.72 28.81 -18.02
C GLY A 192 -8.90 27.58 -17.65
N GLY A 193 -8.25 27.59 -16.47
CA GLY A 193 -7.52 26.46 -15.90
C GLY A 193 -8.18 25.92 -14.64
N PHE A 194 -7.42 25.15 -13.86
CA PHE A 194 -7.87 24.60 -12.59
C PHE A 194 -6.77 24.67 -11.52
N ASP A 195 -7.14 25.15 -10.34
CA ASP A 195 -6.35 24.97 -9.11
C ASP A 195 -6.77 23.65 -8.47
N HIS A 196 -5.84 22.70 -8.34
CA HIS A 196 -6.14 21.39 -7.79
C HIS A 196 -5.00 20.87 -6.92
N ILE A 197 -5.33 19.91 -6.06
CA ILE A 197 -4.30 19.19 -5.31
C ILE A 197 -3.45 18.32 -6.26
N THR A 198 -2.13 18.43 -6.17
CA THR A 198 -1.22 17.53 -6.90
C THR A 198 -1.11 16.23 -6.11
N GLN A 199 -1.95 15.24 -6.43
CA GLN A 199 -1.91 13.92 -5.81
C GLN A 199 -1.95 12.80 -6.86
N THR A 200 -1.25 11.71 -6.58
CA THR A 200 -1.44 10.40 -7.24
C THR A 200 -1.95 9.40 -6.21
N THR A 201 -2.99 8.64 -6.56
CA THR A 201 -3.70 7.78 -5.62
C THR A 201 -3.44 6.31 -5.94
N PHE A 202 -3.02 5.55 -4.94
CA PHE A 202 -2.88 4.10 -5.01
C PHE A 202 -4.14 3.45 -4.43
N VAL A 203 -4.77 2.59 -5.21
CA VAL A 203 -5.95 1.81 -4.85
C VAL A 203 -5.55 0.34 -4.79
N ASP A 204 -5.94 -0.36 -3.72
CA ASP A 204 -5.64 -1.77 -3.56
C ASP A 204 -6.54 -2.67 -4.43
N GLY A 205 -6.25 -3.98 -4.44
CA GLY A 205 -7.02 -4.96 -5.21
C GLY A 205 -8.48 -5.11 -4.77
N GLN A 206 -8.89 -4.58 -3.61
CA GLN A 206 -10.28 -4.56 -3.15
C GLN A 206 -11.00 -3.26 -3.56
N GLY A 207 -10.30 -2.32 -4.19
CA GLY A 207 -10.85 -1.03 -4.57
C GLY A 207 -10.83 -0.01 -3.44
N LYS A 208 -9.99 -0.17 -2.41
CA LYS A 208 -9.83 0.83 -1.35
C LYS A 208 -8.65 1.74 -1.61
N VAL A 209 -8.79 3.02 -1.29
CA VAL A 209 -7.68 3.98 -1.31
C VAL A 209 -6.62 3.52 -0.29
N TYR A 210 -5.46 3.09 -0.78
CA TYR A 210 -4.37 2.57 0.04
C TYR A 210 -3.40 3.67 0.48
N ARG A 211 -3.01 4.53 -0.46
CA ARG A 211 -2.06 5.63 -0.21
C ARG A 211 -2.26 6.75 -1.22
N GLN A 212 -1.95 7.97 -0.82
CA GLN A 212 -1.80 9.09 -1.72
C GLN A 212 -0.37 9.60 -1.62
N ILE A 213 0.19 9.96 -2.77
CA ILE A 213 1.48 10.65 -2.87
C ILE A 213 1.23 12.03 -3.44
N TYR A 214 1.97 13.02 -2.98
CA TYR A 214 1.76 14.43 -3.33
C TYR A 214 2.96 14.97 -4.11
N GLY A 215 2.69 15.95 -4.97
CA GLY A 215 3.69 16.57 -5.85
C GLY A 215 3.71 15.94 -7.25
N GLU A 216 4.58 16.50 -8.09
CA GLU A 216 4.65 16.25 -9.53
C GLU A 216 5.86 15.41 -9.95
N GLU A 217 6.89 15.37 -9.11
CA GLU A 217 8.08 14.55 -9.32
C GLU A 217 8.17 13.52 -8.21
N PHE A 218 8.38 12.26 -8.60
CA PHE A 218 8.41 11.14 -7.69
C PHE A 218 9.75 10.42 -7.86
N ASP A 219 10.35 10.04 -6.73
CA ASP A 219 11.44 9.10 -6.78
C ASP A 219 10.88 7.68 -7.01
N ASN A 220 11.68 6.83 -7.68
CA ASN A 220 11.28 5.44 -7.95
C ASN A 220 10.88 4.70 -6.66
N LYS A 221 11.51 5.05 -5.52
CA LYS A 221 11.20 4.42 -4.24
C LYS A 221 9.77 4.73 -3.77
N THR A 222 9.32 5.99 -3.83
CA THR A 222 7.97 6.38 -3.38
C THR A 222 6.88 5.75 -4.25
N LEU A 223 7.15 5.48 -5.53
CA LEU A 223 6.21 4.78 -6.43
C LEU A 223 6.21 3.27 -6.24
N ILE A 224 7.39 2.65 -6.13
CA ILE A 224 7.53 1.19 -6.12
C ILE A 224 7.14 0.61 -4.76
N GLU A 225 7.44 1.32 -3.66
CA GLU A 225 7.19 0.81 -2.31
C GLU A 225 5.70 0.48 -2.05
N PRO A 226 4.74 1.40 -2.29
CA PRO A 226 3.32 1.10 -2.15
C PRO A 226 2.84 -0.02 -3.07
N LEU A 227 3.29 -0.03 -4.33
CA LEU A 227 2.92 -1.08 -5.30
C LEU A 227 3.38 -2.45 -4.81
N ARG A 228 4.64 -2.54 -4.41
CA ARG A 228 5.24 -3.77 -3.88
C ARG A 228 4.47 -4.26 -2.65
N GLU A 229 4.13 -3.38 -1.71
CA GLU A 229 3.32 -3.72 -0.53
C GLU A 229 1.95 -4.31 -0.92
N MET A 230 1.23 -3.65 -1.84
CA MET A 230 -0.09 -4.12 -2.27
C MET A 230 -0.02 -5.42 -3.09
N ILE A 231 0.93 -5.55 -4.02
CA ILE A 231 1.15 -6.78 -4.79
C ILE A 231 1.48 -7.94 -3.84
N TYR A 232 2.32 -7.69 -2.82
CA TYR A 232 2.64 -8.71 -1.82
C TYR A 232 1.45 -9.09 -0.97
N ASN A 233 0.65 -8.13 -0.51
CA ASN A 233 -0.55 -8.42 0.28
C ASN A 233 -1.53 -9.29 -0.52
N ILE A 234 -1.72 -9.01 -1.81
CA ILE A 234 -2.56 -9.82 -2.70
C ILE A 234 -2.00 -11.23 -2.87
N LYS A 235 -0.72 -11.38 -3.21
CA LYS A 235 -0.08 -12.70 -3.43
C LYS A 235 -0.01 -13.58 -2.18
N THR A 236 -0.07 -12.98 -0.99
CA THR A 236 -0.01 -13.68 0.30
C THR A 236 -1.37 -13.89 0.95
N ALA A 237 -2.43 -13.26 0.42
CA ALA A 237 -3.82 -13.45 0.86
C ALA A 237 -4.44 -14.78 0.35
N GLU A 238 -3.80 -15.45 -0.61
CA GLU A 238 -4.19 -16.79 -1.10
C GLU A 238 -4.29 -17.80 0.05
N PRO A 239 -5.47 -18.36 0.35
CA PRO A 239 -5.62 -19.36 1.41
C PRO A 239 -4.93 -20.69 1.03
N GLY A 240 -4.24 -21.30 1.99
CA GLY A 240 -3.66 -22.64 1.87
C GLY A 240 -2.13 -22.70 1.69
N LEU A 241 -1.63 -23.84 1.21
CA LEU A 241 -0.19 -24.11 1.05
C LEU A 241 0.48 -23.19 0.01
N ALA A 242 -0.29 -22.65 -0.94
CA ALA A 242 0.19 -21.70 -1.94
C ALA A 242 0.55 -20.33 -1.31
N GLY A 243 -0.31 -19.79 -0.44
CA GLY A 243 0.00 -18.57 0.32
C GLY A 243 1.17 -18.74 1.28
N LEU A 244 1.29 -19.90 1.94
CA LEU A 244 2.44 -20.22 2.79
C LEU A 244 3.74 -20.37 1.99
N SER A 245 3.69 -21.03 0.83
CA SER A 245 4.83 -21.17 -0.08
C SER A 245 5.28 -19.81 -0.63
N ASN A 246 4.35 -18.95 -1.05
CA ASN A 246 4.65 -17.59 -1.49
C ASN A 246 5.26 -16.75 -0.36
N LYS A 247 4.72 -16.84 0.86
CA LYS A 247 5.25 -16.15 2.05
C LYS A 247 6.67 -16.60 2.38
N VAL A 248 6.95 -17.90 2.33
CA VAL A 248 8.30 -18.47 2.56
C VAL A 248 9.26 -18.09 1.44
N LYS A 249 8.84 -18.20 0.17
CA LYS A 249 9.65 -17.85 -0.99
C LYS A 249 10.06 -16.38 -0.96
N LEU A 250 9.15 -15.48 -0.59
CA LEU A 250 9.43 -14.05 -0.47
C LEU A 250 10.35 -13.70 0.70
N PHE A 251 10.16 -14.31 1.88
CA PHE A 251 11.08 -14.11 3.01
C PHE A 251 12.51 -14.56 2.67
N CYS A 252 12.66 -15.53 1.75
CA CYS A 252 13.95 -16.10 1.37
C CYS A 252 14.57 -15.48 0.10
N THR A 253 13.88 -14.57 -0.60
CA THR A 253 14.40 -13.90 -1.80
C THR A 253 14.56 -12.40 -1.59
N VAL A 254 15.77 -11.90 -1.81
CA VAL A 254 16.04 -10.46 -1.84
C VAL A 254 15.94 -10.00 -3.29
N TYR A 255 15.12 -8.97 -3.53
CA TYR A 255 15.00 -8.34 -4.85
C TYR A 255 16.23 -7.50 -5.12
N ASP A 256 17.00 -7.86 -6.16
CA ASP A 256 18.13 -7.09 -6.64
C ASP A 256 17.67 -6.15 -7.75
N SER A 257 17.57 -4.85 -7.44
CA SER A 257 17.04 -3.83 -8.34
C SER A 257 17.91 -3.54 -9.56
N LYS A 258 19.15 -4.07 -9.62
CA LYS A 258 20.04 -3.88 -10.77
C LYS A 258 19.86 -4.94 -11.86
N GLU A 259 19.39 -6.13 -11.50
CA GLU A 259 19.23 -7.26 -12.43
C GLU A 259 17.76 -7.63 -12.71
N GLY A 260 16.81 -7.00 -12.02
CA GLY A 260 15.37 -7.25 -12.21
C GLY A 260 14.93 -8.67 -11.83
N LYS A 261 15.73 -9.39 -11.01
CA LYS A 261 15.49 -10.79 -10.64
C LYS A 261 15.49 -10.99 -9.14
N TYR A 262 14.58 -11.85 -8.68
CA TYR A 262 14.54 -12.33 -7.31
C TYR A 262 15.63 -13.39 -7.10
N LYS A 263 16.66 -13.07 -6.32
CA LYS A 263 17.71 -14.03 -5.95
C LYS A 263 17.43 -14.60 -4.56
N VAL A 264 17.57 -15.92 -4.42
CA VAL A 264 17.48 -16.60 -3.13
C VAL A 264 18.71 -16.24 -2.31
N SER A 265 18.53 -15.58 -1.16
CA SER A 265 19.64 -15.23 -0.28
C SER A 265 19.99 -16.44 0.58
N TYR A 266 21.10 -17.11 0.24
CA TYR A 266 21.61 -18.27 0.98
C TYR A 266 21.89 -17.98 2.47
N ASN A 267 22.07 -16.71 2.85
CA ASN A 267 22.32 -16.29 4.23
C ASN A 267 21.20 -16.71 5.21
N TYR A 268 19.95 -16.76 4.73
CA TYR A 268 18.82 -17.20 5.53
C TYR A 268 18.84 -18.72 5.78
N PHE A 269 19.22 -19.52 4.78
CA PHE A 269 19.38 -20.96 4.91
C PHE A 269 20.52 -21.33 5.85
N TYR A 270 21.63 -20.58 5.81
CA TYR A 270 22.71 -20.71 6.79
C TYR A 270 22.24 -20.35 8.20
N GLY A 271 21.44 -19.29 8.37
CA GLY A 271 20.86 -18.91 9.66
C GLY A 271 19.94 -19.97 10.28
N ILE A 272 19.01 -20.52 9.49
CA ILE A 272 18.11 -21.60 9.95
C ILE A 272 18.89 -22.89 10.22
N GLY A 273 19.79 -23.26 9.31
CA GLY A 273 20.60 -24.48 9.45
C GLY A 273 21.48 -24.45 10.70
N LEU A 274 22.14 -23.31 10.95
CA LEU A 274 22.95 -23.10 12.15
C LEU A 274 22.09 -23.10 13.41
N GLY A 275 20.93 -22.43 13.38
CA GLY A 275 19.99 -22.43 14.49
C GLY A 275 19.51 -23.83 14.86
N PHE A 276 19.11 -24.63 13.87
CA PHE A 276 18.64 -26.00 14.08
C PHE A 276 19.76 -26.90 14.63
N LEU A 277 20.97 -26.77 14.11
CA LEU A 277 22.13 -27.51 14.59
C LEU A 277 22.47 -27.17 16.05
N VAL A 278 22.43 -25.89 16.42
CA VAL A 278 22.64 -25.46 17.82
C VAL A 278 21.53 -25.99 18.74
N SER A 279 20.26 -25.92 18.32
CA SER A 279 19.15 -26.48 19.09
C SER A 279 19.29 -28.00 19.29
N LEU A 280 19.71 -28.74 18.26
CA LEU A 280 19.97 -30.17 18.36
C LEU A 280 21.14 -30.48 19.30
N LEU A 281 22.23 -29.70 19.26
CA LEU A 281 23.36 -29.86 20.16
C LEU A 281 22.97 -29.61 21.62
N ILE A 282 22.15 -28.58 21.89
CA ILE A 282 21.64 -28.30 23.23
C ILE A 282 20.73 -29.44 23.71
N ALA A 283 19.78 -29.89 22.88
CA ALA A 283 18.89 -30.99 23.21
C ALA A 283 19.67 -32.30 23.46
N TRP A 284 20.66 -32.57 22.64
CA TRP A 284 21.58 -33.69 22.78
C TRP A 284 22.37 -33.61 24.08
N TRP A 285 22.92 -32.44 24.41
CA TRP A 285 23.67 -32.21 25.65
C TRP A 285 22.78 -32.41 26.88
N ILE A 286 21.55 -31.86 26.87
CA ILE A 286 20.56 -32.09 27.94
C ILE A 286 20.24 -33.58 28.07
N ALA A 287 20.05 -34.29 26.96
CA ALA A 287 19.77 -35.73 26.99
C ALA A 287 20.95 -36.54 27.54
N LEU A 288 22.18 -36.17 27.20
CA LEU A 288 23.39 -36.79 27.75
C LEU A 288 23.51 -36.52 29.26
N GLU A 289 23.31 -35.28 29.70
CA GLU A 289 23.40 -34.92 31.11
C GLU A 289 22.29 -35.58 31.94
N TYR A 290 21.08 -35.66 31.38
CA TYR A 290 19.98 -36.41 31.99
C TYR A 290 20.30 -37.91 32.15
N ARG A 291 20.99 -38.51 31.17
CA ARG A 291 21.43 -39.91 31.24
C ARG A 291 22.60 -40.13 32.21
N ARG A 292 23.49 -39.14 32.35
CA ARG A 292 24.66 -39.21 33.25
C ARG A 292 24.34 -38.85 34.69
N SER A 293 23.25 -38.13 34.94
CA SER A 293 22.83 -37.75 36.29
C SER A 293 22.53 -39.00 37.14
N PRO A 294 23.34 -39.28 38.18
CA PRO A 294 23.10 -40.43 39.05
C PRO A 294 21.74 -40.31 39.73
N LYS A 295 20.99 -41.42 39.79
CA LYS A 295 19.72 -41.47 40.54
C LYS A 295 20.05 -41.14 42.01
N ARG A 296 19.73 -39.92 42.44
CA ARG A 296 19.94 -39.47 43.82
C ARG A 296 19.01 -40.27 44.72
N ASN A 297 19.52 -41.35 45.31
CA ASN A 297 18.87 -42.02 46.42
C ASN A 297 18.78 -41.01 47.56
N TYR A 298 17.55 -40.63 47.91
CA TYR A 298 17.30 -39.88 49.13
C TYR A 298 17.34 -40.90 50.27
N PRO A 299 18.23 -40.73 51.27
CA PRO A 299 18.13 -41.49 52.50
C PRO A 299 16.79 -41.15 53.13
N ASN A 300 16.04 -42.17 53.56
CA ASN A 300 14.91 -41.96 54.45
C ASN A 300 15.46 -41.34 55.74
N HIS A 301 15.00 -40.14 56.07
CA HIS A 301 15.15 -39.60 57.42
C HIS A 301 13.98 -40.17 58.22
N ASP A 302 14.29 -41.15 59.08
CA ASP A 302 13.45 -41.55 60.21
C ASP A 302 13.48 -40.47 61.30
#